data_AF-A0A497QTX1-F1
#
_entry.id   AF-A0A497QTX1-F1
#
_cell.length_a   1.000
_cell.length_b   1.000
_cell.length_c   1.000
_cell.angle_alpha   90.00
_cell.angle_beta   90.00
_cell.angle_gamma   90.00
#
_symmetry.space_group_name_H-M   'P 1'
#
loop_
_entity.id
_entity.type
_entity.pdbx_description
1 polymer ?
#
loop_
_entity_poly.entity_id
_entity_poly.type
_entity_poly.pdbx_seq_one_letter_code
_entity_poly.pdbx_strand_id
1 'polypeptide(L)'
;MKRKTLKQVLKDIRSSLKHFWFWKVIYPIKKVKYFIQRGKHGWSDGDWYNLSYYLCDIIVPCIKKLKEEGNGYPASLDSQKSPVKRWQNILDNIIYTFETFRKVINNKVEYIPLQEYTPKLRKKLVAHYKKHGIKVLTKKEIEKVERGFNLFKEHFLDLWD
;
A
#
# COMPACT_ATOMS: atom_id res chain seq x y z
N MET A 1 34.23 4.31 -30.49
CA MET A 1 33.84 3.51 -29.30
C MET A 1 35.07 3.36 -28.39
N LYS A 2 35.13 4.01 -27.21
CA LYS A 2 36.32 3.97 -26.33
C LYS A 2 36.44 2.60 -25.65
N ARG A 3 37.60 1.92 -25.79
CA ARG A 3 37.87 0.64 -25.09
C ARG A 3 38.00 0.88 -23.59
N LYS A 4 37.31 0.08 -22.77
CA LYS A 4 37.44 0.09 -21.30
C LYS A 4 38.85 -0.36 -20.91
N THR A 5 39.41 0.24 -19.87
CA THR A 5 40.69 -0.19 -19.29
C THR A 5 40.51 -1.47 -18.46
N LEU A 6 41.59 -2.24 -18.26
CA LEU A 6 41.56 -3.45 -17.41
C LEU A 6 41.04 -3.15 -15.99
N LYS A 7 41.42 -1.99 -15.42
CA LYS A 7 40.90 -1.52 -14.12
C LYS A 7 39.38 -1.34 -14.12
N GLN A 8 38.82 -0.82 -15.21
CA GLN A 8 37.38 -0.65 -15.36
C GLN A 8 36.66 -2.00 -15.46
N VAL A 9 37.21 -2.95 -16.22
CA VAL A 9 36.66 -4.31 -16.35
C VAL A 9 36.67 -5.04 -15.00
N LEU A 10 37.76 -4.99 -14.25
CA LEU A 10 37.85 -5.61 -12.92
C LEU A 10 36.88 -4.98 -11.90
N LYS A 11 36.69 -3.65 -11.97
CA LYS A 11 35.70 -2.95 -11.13
C LYS A 11 34.28 -3.40 -11.46
N ASP A 12 33.96 -3.53 -12.75
CA ASP A 12 32.64 -3.99 -13.21
C ASP A 12 32.38 -5.44 -12.76
N ILE A 13 33.35 -6.36 -12.93
CA ILE A 13 33.27 -7.75 -12.43
C ILE A 13 33.03 -7.79 -10.93
N ARG A 14 33.80 -7.01 -10.14
CA ARG A 14 33.63 -6.96 -8.68
C ARG A 14 32.25 -6.43 -8.28
N SER A 15 31.73 -5.44 -9.01
CA SER A 15 30.38 -4.92 -8.80
C SER A 15 29.31 -5.97 -9.09
N SER A 16 29.44 -6.67 -10.22
CA SER A 16 28.54 -7.76 -10.60
C SER A 16 28.55 -8.91 -9.61
N LEU A 17 29.73 -9.31 -9.10
CA LEU A 17 29.84 -10.34 -8.06
C LEU A 17 29.19 -9.89 -6.74
N LYS A 18 29.38 -8.65 -6.32
CA LYS A 18 28.70 -8.09 -5.12
C LYS A 18 27.19 -8.08 -5.29
N HIS A 19 26.71 -7.66 -6.46
CA HIS A 19 25.29 -7.65 -6.78
C HIS A 19 24.72 -9.08 -6.73
N PHE A 20 25.39 -10.03 -7.39
CA PHE A 20 25.03 -11.44 -7.34
C PHE A 20 24.95 -11.96 -5.90
N TRP A 21 26.01 -11.78 -5.11
CA TRP A 21 26.09 -12.29 -3.75
C TRP A 21 25.02 -11.68 -2.84
N PHE A 22 24.78 -10.38 -2.96
CA PHE A 22 23.71 -9.72 -2.22
C PHE A 22 22.32 -10.27 -2.60
N TRP A 23 21.98 -10.30 -3.88
CA TRP A 23 20.63 -10.67 -4.33
C TRP A 23 20.34 -12.17 -4.29
N LYS A 24 21.36 -13.02 -4.46
CA LYS A 24 21.20 -14.48 -4.51
C LYS A 24 21.50 -15.19 -3.20
N VAL A 25 22.27 -14.58 -2.29
CA VAL A 25 22.67 -15.23 -1.02
C VAL A 25 22.14 -14.45 0.18
N ILE A 26 22.54 -13.18 0.35
CA ILE A 26 22.18 -12.41 1.54
C ILE A 26 20.67 -12.13 1.60
N TYR A 27 20.08 -11.69 0.48
CA TYR A 27 18.69 -11.25 0.46
C TYR A 27 17.68 -12.38 0.77
N PRO A 28 17.82 -13.61 0.25
CA PRO A 28 16.99 -14.75 0.68
C PRO A 28 17.09 -15.05 2.18
N ILE A 29 18.29 -15.03 2.77
CA ILE A 29 18.47 -15.25 4.21
C ILE A 29 17.74 -14.16 5.02
N LYS A 30 17.81 -12.91 4.57
CA LYS A 30 17.03 -11.82 5.19
C LYS A 30 15.52 -12.07 5.13
N LYS A 31 14.99 -12.64 4.05
CA LYS A 31 13.55 -12.98 3.98
C LYS A 31 13.14 -14.01 5.02
N VAL A 32 13.96 -15.04 5.26
CA VAL A 32 13.69 -16.03 6.32
C VAL A 32 13.71 -15.37 7.69
N LYS A 33 14.72 -14.53 7.96
CA LYS A 33 14.75 -13.72 9.19
C LYS A 33 13.47 -12.90 9.36
N TYR A 34 13.02 -12.20 8.32
CA TYR A 34 11.82 -11.37 8.38
C TYR A 34 10.55 -12.19 8.63
N PHE A 35 10.45 -13.39 8.06
CA PHE A 35 9.35 -14.30 8.35
C PHE A 35 9.30 -14.68 9.83
N ILE A 36 10.43 -15.07 10.41
CA ILE A 36 10.54 -15.42 11.84
C ILE A 36 10.19 -14.22 12.72
N GLN A 37 10.68 -13.02 12.38
CA GLN A 37 10.37 -11.80 13.12
C GLN A 37 8.86 -11.50 13.13
N ARG A 38 8.21 -11.58 11.97
CA ARG A 38 6.75 -11.38 11.88
C ARG A 38 5.97 -12.41 12.70
N GLY A 39 6.43 -13.66 12.72
CA GLY A 39 5.84 -14.68 13.59
C GLY A 39 6.01 -14.40 15.08
N LYS A 40 7.10 -13.75 15.50
CA LYS A 40 7.40 -13.49 16.91
C LYS A 40 6.74 -12.22 17.46
N HIS A 41 6.68 -11.14 16.68
CA HIS A 41 6.20 -9.84 17.17
C HIS A 41 5.31 -9.08 16.19
N GLY A 42 4.85 -9.72 15.10
CA GLY A 42 3.90 -9.13 14.17
C GLY A 42 4.48 -8.09 13.21
N TRP A 43 5.81 -7.96 13.10
CA TRP A 43 6.51 -7.12 12.10
C TRP A 43 7.95 -7.61 11.92
N SER A 44 8.75 -6.99 11.05
CA SER A 44 10.17 -7.33 10.83
C SER A 44 11.04 -6.09 10.65
N ASP A 45 12.36 -6.25 10.72
CA ASP A 45 13.31 -5.18 10.43
C ASP A 45 13.17 -4.63 9.00
N GLY A 46 12.50 -5.35 8.09
CA GLY A 46 12.18 -4.83 6.76
C GLY A 46 10.96 -3.92 6.75
N ASP A 47 10.01 -4.15 7.66
CA ASP A 47 8.69 -3.51 7.64
C ASP A 47 8.75 -2.06 8.13
N TRP A 48 9.61 -1.74 9.10
CA TRP A 48 9.72 -0.35 9.60
C TRP A 48 10.31 0.61 8.56
N TYR A 49 11.12 0.13 7.61
CA TYR A 49 11.61 0.95 6.49
C TYR A 49 10.49 1.44 5.57
N ASN A 50 9.35 0.74 5.54
CA ASN A 50 8.17 1.17 4.78
C ASN A 50 6.89 0.70 5.47
N LEU A 51 6.61 1.30 6.64
CA LEU A 51 5.51 0.86 7.48
C LEU A 51 4.15 0.99 6.78
N SER A 52 3.93 2.03 5.97
CA SER A 52 2.69 2.21 5.23
C SER A 52 2.45 1.10 4.20
N TYR A 53 3.51 0.62 3.53
CA TYR A 53 3.44 -0.54 2.65
C TYR A 53 3.02 -1.79 3.43
N TYR A 54 3.68 -2.04 4.56
CA TYR A 54 3.40 -3.20 5.41
C TYR A 54 1.96 -3.19 5.92
N LEU A 55 1.49 -2.05 6.44
CA LEU A 55 0.12 -1.90 6.92
C LEU A 55 -0.91 -2.15 5.82
N CYS A 56 -0.70 -1.64 4.60
CA CYS A 56 -1.59 -1.94 3.48
C CYS A 56 -1.62 -3.44 3.13
N ASP A 57 -0.48 -4.13 3.20
CA ASP A 57 -0.37 -5.57 2.90
C ASP A 57 -1.06 -6.45 3.95
N ILE A 58 -1.17 -5.99 5.20
CA ILE A 58 -1.85 -6.73 6.28
C ILE A 58 -3.34 -6.35 6.38
N ILE A 59 -3.68 -5.06 6.34
CA ILE A 59 -5.05 -4.58 6.57
C ILE A 59 -6.01 -5.08 5.48
N VAL A 60 -5.62 -5.00 4.21
CA VAL A 60 -6.51 -5.39 3.09
C VAL A 60 -6.98 -6.84 3.18
N PRO A 61 -6.10 -7.86 3.29
CA PRO A 61 -6.54 -9.25 3.39
C PRO A 61 -7.34 -9.52 4.67
N CYS A 62 -6.99 -8.92 5.81
CA CYS A 62 -7.76 -9.08 7.05
C CYS A 62 -9.19 -8.55 6.91
N ILE A 63 -9.38 -7.36 6.33
CA ILE A 63 -10.72 -6.77 6.14
C ILE A 63 -11.52 -7.54 5.08
N LYS A 64 -10.87 -8.06 4.03
CA LYS A 64 -11.54 -8.96 3.07
C LYS A 64 -12.03 -10.23 3.76
N LYS A 65 -11.19 -10.83 4.60
CA LYS A 65 -11.55 -12.04 5.35
C LYS A 65 -12.71 -11.77 6.32
N LEU A 66 -12.65 -10.68 7.08
CA LEU A 66 -13.75 -10.22 7.95
C LEU A 66 -15.06 -10.06 7.17
N LYS A 67 -14.97 -9.44 5.99
CA LYS A 67 -16.12 -9.23 5.10
C LYS A 67 -16.73 -10.56 4.62
N GLU A 68 -15.89 -11.54 4.29
CA GLU A 68 -16.28 -12.87 3.81
C GLU A 68 -16.95 -13.72 4.89
N GLU A 69 -16.42 -13.72 6.12
CA GLU A 69 -17.00 -14.44 7.25
C GLU A 69 -18.37 -13.85 7.64
N GLY A 70 -18.42 -12.52 7.80
CA GLY A 70 -19.68 -11.81 7.99
C GLY A 70 -20.45 -12.20 9.25
N ASN A 71 -19.77 -12.65 10.31
CA ASN A 71 -20.44 -13.14 11.54
C ASN A 71 -21.03 -12.01 12.40
N GLY A 72 -20.72 -10.74 12.08
CA GLY A 72 -21.23 -9.59 12.81
C GLY A 72 -21.21 -8.27 12.05
N TYR A 73 -21.80 -7.27 12.69
CA TYR A 73 -21.71 -5.86 12.30
C TYR A 73 -21.84 -4.98 13.56
N PRO A 74 -21.35 -3.73 13.54
CA PRO A 74 -21.45 -2.84 14.69
C PRO A 74 -22.92 -2.57 15.09
N ALA A 75 -23.24 -2.69 16.38
CA ALA A 75 -24.57 -2.42 16.93
C ALA A 75 -25.06 -0.98 16.65
N SER A 76 -24.13 -0.03 16.44
CA SER A 76 -24.45 1.34 16.02
C SER A 76 -25.21 1.41 14.68
N LEU A 77 -25.19 0.34 13.89
CA LEU A 77 -25.91 0.24 12.62
C LEU A 77 -27.32 -0.35 12.79
N ASP A 78 -27.71 -0.93 13.93
CA ASP A 78 -28.99 -1.65 14.12
C ASP A 78 -30.22 -0.82 13.71
N SER A 79 -30.20 0.47 14.02
CA SER A 79 -31.29 1.41 13.70
C SER A 79 -31.38 1.77 12.20
N GLN A 80 -30.43 1.33 11.38
CA GLN A 80 -30.30 1.75 10.00
C GLN A 80 -30.95 0.75 9.03
N LYS A 81 -31.39 1.25 7.88
CA LYS A 81 -31.93 0.38 6.82
C LYS A 81 -30.83 -0.54 6.28
N SER A 82 -31.05 -1.85 6.36
CA SER A 82 -30.15 -2.90 5.86
C SER A 82 -28.74 -2.82 6.48
N PRO A 83 -28.60 -3.03 7.80
CA PRO A 83 -27.37 -2.77 8.54
C PRO A 83 -26.20 -3.63 8.05
N VAL A 84 -26.45 -4.91 7.76
CA VAL A 84 -25.46 -5.83 7.16
C VAL A 84 -24.92 -5.28 5.84
N LYS A 85 -25.79 -4.86 4.93
CA LYS A 85 -25.38 -4.29 3.63
C LYS A 85 -24.58 -3.00 3.82
N ARG A 86 -24.96 -2.19 4.81
CA ARG A 86 -24.25 -0.96 5.13
C ARG A 86 -22.86 -1.25 5.66
N TRP A 87 -22.72 -2.23 6.56
CA TRP A 87 -21.42 -2.68 7.06
C TRP A 87 -20.52 -3.19 5.93
N GLN A 88 -21.06 -4.04 5.07
CA GLN A 88 -20.35 -4.56 3.89
C GLN A 88 -19.83 -3.44 2.97
N ASN A 89 -20.64 -2.37 2.77
CA ASN A 89 -20.21 -1.20 2.01
C ASN A 89 -19.14 -0.37 2.75
N ILE A 90 -19.21 -0.29 4.08
CA ILE A 90 -18.17 0.37 4.88
C ILE A 90 -16.83 -0.35 4.69
N LEU A 91 -16.81 -1.68 4.86
CA LEU A 91 -15.64 -2.51 4.62
C LEU A 91 -15.09 -2.34 3.19
N ASP A 92 -15.95 -2.25 2.17
CA ASP A 92 -15.55 -1.99 0.79
C ASP A 92 -14.84 -0.63 0.58
N ASN A 93 -15.28 0.41 1.29
CA ASN A 93 -14.63 1.72 1.20
C ASN A 93 -13.26 1.71 1.89
N ILE A 94 -13.13 0.97 3.00
CA ILE A 94 -11.85 0.79 3.68
C ILE A 94 -10.89 -0.01 2.80
N ILE A 95 -11.34 -1.15 2.24
CA ILE A 95 -10.56 -1.98 1.30
C ILE A 95 -10.08 -1.12 0.11
N TYR A 96 -10.99 -0.39 -0.54
CA TYR A 96 -10.65 0.47 -1.67
C TYR A 96 -9.56 1.50 -1.31
N THR A 97 -9.61 2.04 -0.10
CA THR A 97 -8.67 3.06 0.38
C THR A 97 -7.26 2.50 0.52
N PHE A 98 -7.10 1.41 1.27
CA PHE A 98 -5.78 0.78 1.47
C PHE A 98 -5.23 0.18 0.18
N GLU A 99 -6.08 -0.40 -0.70
CA GLU A 99 -5.64 -0.85 -2.04
C GLU A 99 -5.17 0.31 -2.92
N THR A 100 -5.80 1.49 -2.80
CA THR A 100 -5.40 2.68 -3.54
C THR A 100 -4.09 3.24 -3.00
N PHE A 101 -3.94 3.36 -1.68
CA PHE A 101 -2.68 3.80 -1.07
C PHE A 101 -1.54 2.82 -1.34
N ARG A 102 -1.83 1.53 -1.46
CA ARG A 102 -0.87 0.54 -1.94
C ARG A 102 -0.34 0.85 -3.34
N LYS A 103 -1.21 1.32 -4.24
CA LYS A 103 -0.84 1.77 -5.58
C LYS A 103 -0.06 3.08 -5.55
N VAL A 104 -0.39 3.99 -4.64
CA VAL A 104 0.37 5.24 -4.41
C VAL A 104 1.80 4.95 -3.98
N ILE A 105 1.98 4.11 -2.96
CA ILE A 105 3.30 3.72 -2.45
C ILE A 105 4.16 3.05 -3.54
N ASN A 106 3.53 2.30 -4.45
CA ASN A 106 4.22 1.67 -5.58
C ASN A 106 4.42 2.60 -6.80
N ASN A 107 4.19 3.91 -6.65
CA ASN A 107 4.27 4.89 -7.74
C ASN A 107 3.42 4.51 -8.96
N LYS A 108 2.28 3.84 -8.78
CA LYS A 108 1.33 3.53 -9.87
C LYS A 108 0.24 4.58 -9.97
N VAL A 109 -0.01 5.27 -8.87
CA VAL A 109 -1.05 6.29 -8.73
C VAL A 109 -0.47 7.48 -7.99
N GLU A 110 -0.84 8.70 -8.39
CA GLU A 110 -0.57 9.92 -7.64
C GLU A 110 -1.84 10.36 -6.91
N TYR A 111 -1.70 10.55 -5.60
CA TYR A 111 -2.73 11.08 -4.71
C TYR A 111 -2.43 12.53 -4.38
N ILE A 112 -3.47 13.37 -4.37
CA ILE A 112 -3.39 14.78 -3.98
C ILE A 112 -4.29 14.91 -2.75
N PRO A 113 -3.79 15.38 -1.59
CA PRO A 113 -4.64 15.62 -0.44
C PRO A 113 -5.80 16.55 -0.78
N LEU A 114 -7.00 16.27 -0.25
CA LEU A 114 -8.21 16.97 -0.66
C LEU A 114 -8.11 18.49 -0.38
N GLN A 115 -7.44 18.88 0.70
CA GLN A 115 -7.18 20.29 1.05
C GLN A 115 -6.26 21.01 0.05
N GLU A 116 -5.43 20.28 -0.70
CA GLU A 116 -4.54 20.83 -1.72
C GLU A 116 -5.14 20.74 -3.13
N TYR A 117 -6.27 20.04 -3.29
CA TYR A 117 -6.84 19.75 -4.59
C TYR A 117 -7.30 21.02 -5.30
N THR A 118 -6.76 21.24 -6.50
CA THR A 118 -7.34 22.17 -7.48
C THR A 118 -7.36 21.53 -8.88
N PRO A 119 -8.35 21.86 -9.74
CA PRO A 119 -8.36 21.37 -11.14
C PRO A 119 -7.07 21.72 -11.90
N LYS A 120 -6.50 22.90 -11.62
CA LYS A 120 -5.24 23.36 -12.22
C LYS A 120 -4.04 22.51 -11.78
N LEU A 121 -3.91 22.24 -10.48
CA LEU A 121 -2.86 21.35 -9.95
C LEU A 121 -2.97 19.96 -10.54
N ARG A 122 -4.16 19.36 -10.53
CA ARG A 122 -4.39 18.04 -11.11
C ARG A 122 -3.99 18.00 -12.58
N LYS A 123 -4.39 18.99 -13.40
CA LYS A 123 -4.02 19.05 -14.83
C LYS A 123 -2.50 19.09 -15.01
N LYS A 124 -1.79 19.87 -14.19
CA LYS A 124 -0.32 19.93 -14.20
C LYS A 124 0.30 18.57 -13.88
N LEU A 125 -0.16 17.92 -12.82
CA LEU A 125 0.34 16.61 -12.40
C LEU A 125 0.04 15.53 -13.44
N VAL A 126 -1.15 15.52 -14.05
CA VAL A 126 -1.50 14.59 -15.13
C VAL A 126 -0.51 14.73 -16.29
N ALA A 127 -0.22 15.96 -16.71
CA ALA A 127 0.77 16.19 -17.78
C ALA A 127 2.17 15.71 -17.39
N HIS A 128 2.59 15.95 -16.14
CA HIS A 128 3.89 15.52 -15.63
C HIS A 128 4.02 13.98 -15.56
N TYR A 129 3.01 13.31 -15.02
CA TYR A 129 3.04 11.88 -14.70
C TYR A 129 2.63 10.98 -15.86
N LYS A 130 1.99 11.51 -16.91
CA LYS A 130 1.62 10.76 -18.12
C LYS A 130 2.82 10.03 -18.74
N LYS A 131 3.99 10.67 -18.78
CA LYS A 131 5.24 10.07 -19.32
C LYS A 131 5.80 8.93 -18.47
N HIS A 132 5.37 8.82 -17.21
CA HIS A 132 5.78 7.77 -16.28
C HIS A 132 4.74 6.66 -16.13
N GLY A 133 3.60 6.75 -16.84
CA GLY A 133 2.50 5.79 -16.71
C GLY A 133 1.79 5.86 -15.35
N ILE A 134 1.96 6.96 -14.60
CA ILE A 134 1.37 7.13 -13.26
C ILE A 134 0.01 7.83 -13.41
N LYS A 135 -1.03 7.21 -12.87
CA LYS A 135 -2.40 7.77 -12.90
C LYS A 135 -2.56 8.80 -11.78
N VAL A 136 -2.97 10.03 -12.10
CA VAL A 136 -3.37 11.00 -11.07
C VAL A 136 -4.85 10.85 -10.73
N LEU A 137 -5.16 10.64 -9.44
CA LEU A 137 -6.54 10.47 -8.98
C LEU A 137 -7.44 11.66 -9.34
N THR A 138 -8.70 11.37 -9.62
CA THR A 138 -9.77 12.37 -9.76
C THR A 138 -10.24 12.86 -8.40
N LYS A 139 -10.91 14.01 -8.36
CA LYS A 139 -11.53 14.52 -7.12
C LYS A 139 -12.43 13.47 -6.45
N LYS A 140 -13.27 12.79 -7.22
CA LYS A 140 -14.19 11.74 -6.72
C LYS A 140 -13.44 10.56 -6.11
N GLU A 141 -12.32 10.15 -6.70
CA GLU A 141 -11.49 9.08 -6.14
C GLU A 141 -10.79 9.51 -4.86
N ILE A 142 -10.29 10.75 -4.80
CA ILE A 142 -9.71 11.34 -3.58
C ILE A 142 -10.77 11.38 -2.48
N GLU A 143 -11.96 11.91 -2.77
CA GLU A 143 -13.09 11.95 -1.81
C GLU A 143 -13.49 10.55 -1.32
N LYS A 144 -13.41 9.53 -2.18
CA LYS A 144 -13.69 8.14 -1.79
C LYS A 144 -12.60 7.58 -0.87
N VAL A 145 -11.34 7.88 -1.14
CA VAL A 145 -10.22 7.48 -0.26
C VAL A 145 -10.32 8.16 1.10
N GLU A 146 -10.55 9.47 1.15
CA GLU A 146 -10.74 10.21 2.41
C GLU A 146 -11.90 9.63 3.23
N ARG A 147 -13.00 9.30 2.55
CA ARG A 147 -14.14 8.66 3.20
C ARG A 147 -13.76 7.31 3.81
N GLY A 148 -13.01 6.47 3.10
CA GLY A 148 -12.61 5.17 3.62
C GLY A 148 -11.65 5.26 4.79
N PHE A 149 -10.73 6.24 4.83
CA PHE A 149 -9.92 6.49 6.03
C PHE A 149 -10.75 6.96 7.22
N ASN A 150 -11.72 7.84 6.99
CA ASN A 150 -12.62 8.29 8.06
C ASN A 150 -13.45 7.13 8.60
N LEU A 151 -13.99 6.26 7.73
CA LEU A 151 -14.70 5.05 8.11
C LEU A 151 -13.80 4.08 8.88
N PHE A 152 -12.56 3.89 8.45
CA PHE A 152 -11.59 3.07 9.17
C PHE A 152 -11.33 3.60 10.57
N LYS A 153 -11.17 4.93 10.71
CA LYS A 153 -11.01 5.60 12.02
C LYS A 153 -12.24 5.43 12.91
N GLU A 154 -13.42 5.65 12.35
CA GLU A 154 -14.71 5.58 13.05
C GLU A 154 -15.00 4.17 13.56
N HIS A 155 -14.76 3.16 12.72
CA HIS A 155 -15.07 1.76 13.01
C HIS A 155 -13.85 0.94 13.43
N PHE A 156 -12.76 1.57 13.85
CA PHE A 156 -11.52 0.86 14.21
C PHE A 156 -11.77 -0.21 15.30
N LEU A 157 -12.61 0.12 16.28
CA LEU A 157 -13.00 -0.79 17.36
C LEU A 157 -14.08 -1.82 16.96
N ASP A 158 -14.61 -1.72 15.74
CA ASP A 158 -15.61 -2.63 15.19
C ASP A 158 -15.01 -3.64 14.18
N LEU A 159 -13.69 -3.63 14.00
CA LEU A 159 -12.97 -4.57 13.11
C LEU A 159 -12.70 -5.91 13.80
N TRP A 160 -13.76 -6.52 14.31
CA TRP A 160 -13.79 -7.86 14.91
C TRP A 160 -14.88 -8.70 14.25
N ASP A 161 -14.73 -10.01 14.35
CA ASP A 161 -15.70 -11.02 13.88
C ASP A 161 -16.30 -11.74 15.09
#